data_AF-K8W5G9-F1
#
_entry.id   AF-K8W5G9-F1
#
_cell.length_a   1.000
_cell.length_b   1.000
_cell.length_c   1.000
_cell.angle_alpha   90.00
_cell.angle_beta   90.00
_cell.angle_gamma   90.00
#
_symmetry.space_group_name_H-M   'P 1'
#
loop_
_entity.id
_entity.type
_entity.pdbx_description
1 polymer ?
#
loop_
_entity_poly.entity_id
_entity_poly.type
_entity_poly.pdbx_seq_one_letter_code
_entity_poly.pdbx_strand_id
1 'polypeptide(L)'
;MFQTNRKYDRMAVRLSALIARLMAGESLVLSCLAQEFNVSERTLQRDLRERLAYLGVEGRQGCYRLPINTLKAYRDKDVLTFVKQIGMTRLFPGLKGMTVKPYGKYVGARIVLVGLWAQPNIMLLY
;
A
#
# COMPACT_ATOMS: atom_id res chain seq x y z
N MET A 1 19.50 31.45 -7.41
CA MET A 1 19.72 30.16 -6.72
C MET A 1 18.65 29.98 -5.67
N PHE A 2 17.77 28.98 -5.81
CA PHE A 2 16.79 28.67 -4.78
C PHE A 2 17.51 28.08 -3.58
N GLN A 3 17.67 28.85 -2.51
CA GLN A 3 18.00 28.31 -1.20
C GLN A 3 16.73 27.65 -0.66
N THR A 4 16.40 26.46 -1.15
CA THR A 4 15.54 25.56 -0.39
C THR A 4 16.27 25.31 0.91
N ASN A 5 15.77 25.93 1.98
CA ASN A 5 16.35 25.90 3.30
C ASN A 5 16.64 24.42 3.64
N ARG A 6 17.94 24.05 3.68
CA ARG A 6 18.49 22.67 3.70
C ARG A 6 17.78 21.72 4.67
N LYS A 7 17.13 22.25 5.70
CA LYS A 7 16.30 21.54 6.67
C LYS A 7 15.00 20.97 6.07
N TYR A 8 14.32 21.71 5.20
CA TYR A 8 13.11 21.24 4.51
C TYR A 8 13.45 20.14 3.51
N ASP A 9 14.59 20.25 2.80
CA ASP A 9 15.05 19.18 1.91
C ASP A 9 15.31 17.88 2.67
N ARG A 10 15.96 17.95 3.85
CA ARG A 10 16.15 16.75 4.70
C ARG A 10 14.83 16.15 5.18
N MET A 11 13.84 16.97 5.54
CA MET A 11 12.52 16.48 5.94
C MET A 11 11.79 15.82 4.76
N ALA A 12 11.82 16.45 3.59
CA ALA A 12 11.18 15.93 2.38
C ALA A 12 11.79 14.59 1.95
N VAL A 13 13.13 14.50 1.95
CA VAL A 13 13.86 13.25 1.67
C VAL A 13 13.52 12.16 2.68
N ARG A 14 13.43 12.51 3.97
CA ARG A 14 13.03 11.53 5.00
C ARG A 14 11.60 11.06 4.80
N LEU A 15 10.65 11.97 4.56
CA LEU A 15 9.25 11.61 4.34
C LEU A 15 9.09 10.75 3.08
N SER A 16 9.76 11.08 1.98
CA SER A 16 9.69 10.26 0.76
C SER A 16 10.25 8.86 0.98
N ALA A 17 11.37 8.72 1.70
CA ALA A 17 11.95 7.43 2.06
C ALA A 17 11.00 6.60 2.96
N LEU A 18 10.41 7.22 3.99
CA LEU A 18 9.42 6.55 4.87
C LEU A 18 8.20 6.08 4.07
N ILE A 19 7.68 6.91 3.16
CA ILE A 19 6.55 6.54 2.29
C ILE A 19 6.92 5.35 1.40
N ALA A 20 8.08 5.40 0.72
CA ALA A 20 8.51 4.32 -0.17
C ALA A 20 8.58 2.97 0.56
N ARG A 21 9.19 2.94 1.75
CA ARG A 21 9.30 1.73 2.58
C ARG A 21 7.93 1.24 3.08
N LEU A 22 7.05 2.15 3.49
CA LEU A 22 5.68 1.80 3.87
C LEU A 22 4.91 1.17 2.69
N MET A 23 5.03 1.74 1.49
CA MET A 23 4.37 1.24 0.26
C MET A 23 4.94 -0.10 -0.21
N ALA A 24 6.21 -0.38 0.10
CA ALA A 24 6.83 -1.70 -0.07
C ALA A 24 6.31 -2.74 0.93
N GLY A 25 5.59 -2.31 1.98
CA GLY A 25 5.05 -3.16 3.04
C GLY A 25 6.03 -3.40 4.20
N GLU A 26 7.09 -2.60 4.29
CA GLU A 26 8.06 -2.72 5.37
C GLU A 26 7.49 -2.30 6.72
N SER A 27 8.06 -2.87 7.79
CA SER A 27 7.82 -2.46 9.16
C SER A 27 8.94 -1.53 9.62
N LEU A 28 8.57 -0.28 9.90
CA LEU A 28 9.46 0.81 10.26
C LEU A 28 9.74 0.81 11.77
N VAL A 29 10.94 0.40 12.17
CA VAL A 29 11.38 0.45 13.57
C VAL A 29 12.01 1.80 13.87
N LEU A 30 11.43 2.56 14.79
CA LEU A 30 11.81 3.95 15.05
C LEU A 30 13.26 4.11 15.52
N SER A 31 13.76 3.22 16.38
CA SER A 31 15.12 3.30 16.90
C SER A 31 16.17 3.16 15.80
N CYS A 32 16.00 2.21 14.88
CA CYS A 32 16.87 2.04 13.72
C CYS A 32 16.80 3.25 12.77
N LEU A 33 15.59 3.72 12.46
CA LEU A 33 15.39 4.85 11.56
C LEU A 33 15.92 6.17 12.17
N ALA A 34 15.86 6.32 13.49
CA ALA A 34 16.40 7.47 14.19
C ALA A 34 17.91 7.59 13.99
N GLN A 35 18.62 6.45 14.05
CA GLN A 35 20.04 6.38 13.73
C GLN A 35 20.29 6.63 12.23
N GLU A 36 19.54 5.98 11.35
CA GLU A 36 19.68 6.10 9.88
C GLU A 36 19.53 7.55 9.39
N PHE A 37 18.51 8.25 9.87
CA PHE A 37 18.22 9.63 9.48
C PHE A 37 18.91 10.68 10.37
N ASN A 38 19.64 10.25 11.41
CA ASN A 38 20.25 11.10 12.42
C ASN A 38 19.25 12.12 13.03
N VAL A 39 18.10 11.61 13.48
CA VAL A 39 17.04 12.39 14.15
C VAL A 39 16.50 11.66 15.37
N SER A 40 15.83 12.38 16.26
CA SER A 40 15.16 11.75 17.40
C SER A 40 13.95 10.91 16.98
N GLU A 41 13.64 9.87 17.75
CA GLU A 41 12.41 9.10 17.57
C GLU A 41 11.17 10.00 17.65
N ARG A 42 11.18 11.04 18.48
CA ARG A 42 10.09 12.05 18.56
C ARG A 42 9.84 12.72 17.20
N THR A 43 10.90 12.98 16.43
CA THR A 43 10.79 13.59 15.09
C THR A 43 10.13 12.61 14.11
N LEU A 44 10.51 11.34 14.15
CA LEU A 44 9.91 10.30 13.32
C LEU A 44 8.46 10.01 13.72
N GLN A 45 8.15 9.98 15.01
CA GLN A 45 6.76 9.88 15.50
C GLN A 45 5.91 11.02 14.95
N ARG A 46 6.44 12.25 14.96
CA ARG A 46 5.75 13.41 14.39
C ARG A 46 5.51 13.24 12.89
N ASP A 47 6.50 12.76 12.15
CA ASP A 47 6.34 12.51 10.72
C ASP A 47 5.27 11.46 10.43
N LEU A 48 5.27 10.35 11.17
CA LEU A 48 4.34 9.26 10.94
C LEU A 48 2.92 9.58 11.42
N ARG A 49 2.78 10.18 12.61
CA ARG A 49 1.47 10.43 13.24
C ARG A 49 0.80 11.72 12.81
N GLU A 50 1.55 12.73 12.40
CA GLU A 50 0.98 14.01 11.96
C GLU A 50 1.08 14.14 10.45
N ARG A 51 2.28 14.03 9.87
CA ARG A 51 2.47 14.31 8.43
C ARG A 51 1.96 13.18 7.55
N LEU A 52 2.07 11.94 7.97
CA LEU A 52 1.67 10.75 7.22
C LEU A 52 0.40 10.09 7.77
N ALA A 53 -0.34 10.78 8.66
CA ALA A 53 -1.55 10.27 9.28
C ALA A 53 -2.60 9.80 8.25
N TYR A 54 -2.68 10.52 7.11
CA TYR A 54 -3.62 10.25 6.03
C TYR A 54 -3.38 8.91 5.31
N LEU A 55 -2.19 8.31 5.47
CA LEU A 55 -1.90 7.00 4.89
C LEU A 55 -2.53 5.83 5.66
N GLY A 56 -3.03 6.09 6.88
CA GLY A 56 -3.55 5.03 7.74
C GLY A 56 -2.46 4.10 8.29
N VAL A 57 -1.31 4.69 8.66
CA VAL A 57 -0.18 3.95 9.26
C VAL A 57 -0.56 3.54 10.69
N GLU A 58 -0.34 2.27 11.03
CA GLU A 58 -0.54 1.74 12.37
C GLU A 58 0.79 1.62 13.09
N GLY A 59 0.85 2.13 14.32
CA GLY A 59 2.04 2.09 15.17
C GLY A 59 1.83 1.26 16.43
N ARG A 60 2.72 0.30 16.70
CA ARG A 60 2.75 -0.48 17.96
C ARG A 60 4.18 -0.59 18.48
N GLN A 61 4.39 -0.20 19.75
CA GLN A 61 5.69 -0.32 20.45
C GLN A 61 6.90 0.25 19.66
N GLY A 62 6.73 1.40 19.00
CA GLY A 62 7.82 2.01 18.22
C GLY A 62 8.07 1.37 16.85
N CYS A 63 7.20 0.47 16.41
CA CYS A 63 7.17 -0.07 15.06
C CYS A 63 5.94 0.43 14.30
N TYR A 64 6.11 0.88 13.06
CA TYR A 64 5.03 1.41 12.21
C TYR A 64 4.94 0.66 10.90
N ARG A 65 3.73 0.36 10.43
CA ARG A 65 3.52 -0.28 9.13
C ARG A 65 2.19 0.16 8.53
N LEU A 66 2.06 -0.02 7.21
CA LEU A 66 0.74 0.05 6.59
C LEU A 66 0.02 -1.31 6.71
N PRO A 67 -1.27 -1.32 7.09
CA PRO A 67 -2.07 -2.53 7.06
C PRO A 67 -2.13 -3.11 5.65
N ILE A 68 -2.09 -4.44 5.52
CA ILE A 68 -2.11 -5.14 4.22
C ILE A 68 -3.35 -4.76 3.40
N ASN A 69 -4.50 -4.58 4.04
CA ASN A 69 -5.74 -4.18 3.37
C ASN A 69 -5.63 -2.77 2.78
N THR A 70 -5.01 -1.85 3.52
CA THR A 70 -4.74 -0.48 3.07
C THR A 70 -3.76 -0.46 1.89
N LEU A 71 -2.69 -1.27 1.96
CA LEU A 71 -1.73 -1.42 0.85
C LEU A 71 -2.38 -1.96 -0.42
N LYS A 72 -3.24 -2.99 -0.30
CA LYS A 72 -4.01 -3.52 -1.43
C LYS A 72 -4.90 -2.45 -2.04
N ALA A 73 -5.63 -1.69 -1.21
CA ALA A 73 -6.49 -0.61 -1.70
C ALA A 73 -5.71 0.48 -2.45
N TYR A 74 -4.48 0.81 -2.03
CA TYR A 74 -3.61 1.72 -2.79
C TYR A 74 -3.20 1.12 -4.14
N ARG A 75 -2.71 -0.12 -4.16
CA ARG A 75 -2.31 -0.80 -5.41
C ARG A 75 -3.47 -0.96 -6.39
N ASP A 76 -4.66 -1.31 -5.91
CA ASP A 76 -5.85 -1.44 -6.74
C ASP A 76 -6.21 -0.10 -7.40
N LYS A 77 -6.13 1.01 -6.65
CA LYS A 77 -6.31 2.36 -7.20
C LYS A 77 -5.25 2.72 -8.22
N ASP A 78 -4.00 2.36 -7.97
CA ASP A 78 -2.88 2.64 -8.89
C ASP A 78 -3.05 1.88 -10.21
N VAL A 79 -3.39 0.59 -10.14
CA VAL A 79 -3.70 -0.23 -11.32
C VAL A 79 -4.89 0.33 -12.09
N LEU A 80 -5.97 0.69 -11.39
CA LEU A 80 -7.15 1.31 -12.02
C LEU A 80 -6.81 2.63 -12.71
N THR A 81 -5.96 3.46 -12.11
CA THR A 81 -5.52 4.73 -12.68
C THR A 81 -4.66 4.49 -13.92
N PHE A 82 -3.73 3.55 -13.84
CA PHE A 82 -2.88 3.16 -14.95
C PHE A 82 -3.70 2.65 -16.14
N VAL A 83 -4.62 1.69 -15.91
CA VAL A 83 -5.50 1.14 -16.96
C VAL A 83 -6.35 2.23 -17.63
N LYS A 84 -6.80 3.24 -16.87
CA LYS A 84 -7.51 4.40 -17.43
C LYS A 84 -6.60 5.27 -18.29
N GLN A 85 -5.39 5.58 -17.82
CA GLN A 85 -4.45 6.46 -18.53
C GLN A 85 -4.00 5.88 -19.88
N ILE A 86 -3.80 4.57 -19.97
CA ILE A 86 -3.37 3.90 -21.22
C ILE A 86 -4.54 3.48 -22.14
N GLY A 87 -5.77 3.86 -21.81
CA GLY A 87 -6.95 3.52 -22.61
C GLY A 87 -7.36 2.04 -22.61
N MET A 88 -6.71 1.19 -21.80
CA MET A 88 -6.98 -0.26 -21.73
C MET A 88 -8.22 -0.63 -20.90
N THR A 89 -9.09 0.33 -20.57
CA THR A 89 -10.34 0.07 -19.84
C THR A 89 -11.30 -0.91 -20.54
N ARG A 90 -11.11 -1.16 -21.84
CA ARG A 90 -11.86 -2.17 -22.61
C ARG A 90 -11.35 -3.60 -22.43
N LEU A 91 -10.07 -3.78 -22.05
CA LEU A 91 -9.45 -5.12 -21.90
C LEU A 91 -9.78 -5.77 -20.55
N PHE A 92 -10.21 -4.96 -19.58
CA PHE A 92 -10.58 -5.43 -18.25
C PHE A 92 -11.99 -4.92 -17.91
N PRO A 93 -13.05 -5.46 -18.55
CA PRO A 93 -14.42 -4.98 -18.36
C PRO A 93 -14.91 -5.09 -16.91
N GLY A 94 -14.32 -6.00 -16.11
CA GLY A 94 -14.59 -6.13 -14.67
C GLY A 94 -14.05 -4.98 -13.79
N LEU A 95 -13.22 -4.07 -14.32
CA LEU A 95 -12.74 -2.88 -13.60
C LEU A 95 -13.73 -1.70 -13.70
N LYS A 96 -14.69 -1.75 -14.65
CA LYS A 96 -15.76 -0.76 -14.75
C LYS A 96 -16.80 -1.04 -13.67
N GLY A 97 -16.66 -0.38 -12.53
CA GLY A 97 -17.62 -0.49 -11.42
C GLY A 97 -16.99 -0.55 -10.04
N MET A 98 -15.66 -0.63 -9.94
CA MET A 98 -14.94 -0.51 -8.66
C MET A 98 -14.90 0.97 -8.23
N THR A 99 -16.08 1.56 -8.03
CA THR A 99 -16.23 2.71 -7.14
C THR A 99 -15.84 2.18 -5.77
N VAL A 100 -14.65 2.57 -5.31
CA VAL A 100 -14.17 2.24 -3.97
C VAL A 100 -15.17 2.84 -2.97
N LYS A 101 -16.16 2.04 -2.55
CA LYS A 101 -17.04 2.41 -1.45
C LYS A 101 -16.20 2.34 -0.19
N PRO A 102 -16.08 3.44 0.58
CA PRO A 102 -15.45 3.35 1.89
C PRO A 102 -16.42 2.59 2.79
N TYR A 103 -15.89 1.58 3.48
CA TYR A 103 -16.55 0.72 4.48
C TYR A 103 -17.41 -0.45 3.98
N GLY A 104 -17.00 -1.66 4.40
CA GLY A 104 -17.91 -2.73 4.80
C GLY A 104 -18.18 -3.84 3.78
N LYS A 105 -17.49 -4.98 3.98
CA LYS A 105 -17.85 -6.34 3.54
C LYS A 105 -17.84 -6.64 2.03
N TYR A 106 -16.72 -7.20 1.56
CA TYR A 106 -16.75 -8.28 0.58
C TYR A 106 -15.88 -9.43 1.08
N VAL A 107 -16.54 -10.43 1.65
CA VAL A 107 -16.00 -11.77 1.83
C VAL A 107 -16.19 -12.47 0.49
N GLY A 108 -15.09 -12.99 -0.07
CA GLY A 108 -15.15 -14.01 -1.13
C GLY A 108 -15.24 -13.50 -2.56
N ALA A 109 -14.10 -13.21 -3.16
CA ALA A 109 -13.88 -13.48 -4.58
C ALA A 109 -12.55 -14.23 -4.70
N ARG A 110 -12.65 -15.56 -4.77
CA ARG A 110 -11.55 -16.49 -5.01
C ARG A 110 -10.83 -16.06 -6.29
N ILE A 111 -9.53 -15.81 -6.18
CA ILE A 111 -8.62 -15.79 -7.32
C ILE A 111 -8.70 -17.18 -7.96
N VAL A 112 -9.28 -17.28 -9.16
CA VAL A 112 -9.20 -18.48 -10.00
C VAL A 112 -7.82 -18.48 -10.63
N LEU A 113 -6.86 -19.05 -9.91
CA LEU A 113 -5.55 -19.45 -10.42
C LEU A 113 -4.98 -20.44 -9.40
N VAL A 114 -5.41 -21.70 -9.50
CA VAL A 114 -4.72 -22.94 -9.05
C VAL A 114 -5.63 -24.11 -9.43
N GLY A 115 -5.11 -25.08 -10.21
CA GLY A 115 -5.73 -26.40 -10.35
C GLY A 115 -5.96 -26.94 -11.76
N LEU A 116 -5.05 -26.73 -12.72
CA LEU A 116 -4.83 -27.77 -13.75
C LEU A 116 -4.21 -28.97 -13.00
N TRP A 117 -4.59 -30.20 -13.35
CA TRP A 117 -4.34 -31.49 -12.68
C TRP A 117 -5.41 -31.96 -11.70
N ALA A 118 -6.43 -32.65 -12.24
CA ALA A 118 -6.88 -33.97 -11.81
C ALA A 118 -8.16 -34.36 -12.56
N GLN A 119 -8.04 -35.16 -13.62
CA GLN A 119 -9.09 -36.16 -13.90
C GLN A 119 -8.85 -37.35 -12.96
N PRO A 120 -9.91 -37.96 -12.39
CA PRO A 120 -10.40 -39.19 -13.00
C PRO A 120 -11.94 -39.44 -12.87
N ASN A 121 -12.43 -40.25 -13.81
CA ASN A 121 -13.63 -41.11 -13.76
C ASN A 121 -15.04 -40.54 -14.01
N ILE A 122 -15.44 -40.69 -15.28
CA ILE A 122 -16.65 -41.38 -15.78
C ILE A 122 -17.27 -42.38 -14.77
N MET A 123 -18.57 -42.25 -14.46
CA MET A 123 -19.63 -43.26 -14.74
C MET A 123 -21.02 -42.84 -14.21
N LEU A 124 -22.01 -42.98 -15.11
CA LEU A 124 -23.44 -43.30 -14.92
C LEU A 124 -24.37 -42.29 -14.22
N LEU A 125 -25.41 -41.86 -14.96
CA LEU A 125 -26.82 -42.16 -14.64
C LEU A 125 -27.73 -41.80 -15.85
N TYR A 126 -28.44 -42.84 -16.34
CA TYR A 126 -29.58 -42.91 -17.27
C TYR A 126 -29.42 -42.47 -18.73
#